data_AF-A0A8C9CBD6-F1
#
_entry.id   AF-A0A8C9CBD6-F1
#
_cell.length_a   1.000
_cell.length_b   1.000
_cell.length_c   1.000
_cell.angle_alpha   90.00
_cell.angle_beta   90.00
_cell.angle_gamma   90.00
#
_symmetry.space_group_name_H-M   'P 1'
#
loop_
_entity.id
_entity.type
_entity.pdbx_description
1 polymer ?
#
loop_
_entity_poly.entity_id
_entity_poly.type
_entity_poly.pdbx_seq_one_letter_code
_entity_poly.pdbx_strand_id
1 'polypeptide(L)'
;MPYMTNSTKVWDQVKASNPDLKLREVGKIIGGIGRELTDEEKQRYLNKYEAENIEQNEFMKAYHNSSTSYLPYISQKSHARAVLEEESLFNELIN
;
A
#
# COMPACT_ATOMS: atom_id res chain seq x y z
N MET A 1 -10.92 8.60 1.66
CA MET A 1 -11.57 9.20 0.47
C MET A 1 -10.49 9.64 -0.53
N PRO A 2 -10.37 8.99 -1.69
CA PRO A 2 -9.29 9.18 -2.69
C PRO A 2 -9.13 10.61 -3.24
N TYR A 3 -10.17 11.42 -3.09
CA TYR A 3 -10.18 12.81 -3.54
C TYR A 3 -9.29 13.72 -2.68
N MET A 4 -9.06 13.37 -1.41
CA MET A 4 -8.31 14.22 -0.49
C MET A 4 -6.80 14.22 -0.76
N THR A 5 -6.20 13.08 -1.11
CA THR A 5 -4.76 12.96 -1.36
C THR A 5 -4.30 13.71 -2.61
N ASN A 6 -5.15 13.82 -3.64
CA ASN A 6 -4.83 14.59 -4.85
C ASN A 6 -5.24 16.07 -4.76
N SER A 7 -6.17 16.43 -3.87
CA SER A 7 -6.55 17.83 -3.65
C SER A 7 -5.37 18.69 -3.18
N THR A 8 -4.43 18.14 -2.39
CA THR A 8 -3.21 18.84 -1.98
C THR A 8 -2.34 19.21 -3.19
N LYS A 9 -2.18 18.31 -4.17
CA LYS A 9 -1.40 18.58 -5.39
C LYS A 9 -2.04 19.66 -6.25
N VAL A 10 -3.37 19.63 -6.40
CA VAL A 10 -4.12 20.67 -7.11
C VAL A 10 -4.01 22.00 -6.36
N TRP A 11 -4.04 21.96 -5.04
CA TRP A 11 -3.88 23.14 -4.19
C TRP A 11 -2.50 23.77 -4.36
N ASP A 12 -1.44 22.96 -4.34
CA ASP A 12 -0.07 23.40 -4.57
C ASP A 12 0.13 23.95 -5.98
N GLN A 13 -0.46 23.31 -7.00
CA GLN A 13 -0.39 23.78 -8.39
C GLN A 13 -1.11 25.13 -8.56
N VAL A 14 -2.32 25.29 -8.02
CA VAL A 14 -3.07 26.55 -8.11
C VAL A 14 -2.35 27.68 -7.36
N LYS A 15 -1.76 27.36 -6.21
CA LYS A 15 -0.95 28.30 -5.42
C LYS A 15 0.36 28.68 -6.11
N ALA A 16 1.02 27.73 -6.77
CA ALA A 16 2.25 27.97 -7.54
C ALA A 16 1.99 28.84 -8.78
N SER A 17 0.88 28.59 -9.50
CA SER A 17 0.48 29.40 -10.65
C SER A 17 -0.07 30.77 -10.27
N ASN A 18 -0.51 30.96 -9.02
CA ASN A 18 -1.11 32.20 -8.53
C ASN A 18 -0.61 32.54 -7.12
N PRO A 19 0.67 32.90 -6.96
CA PRO A 19 1.27 33.15 -5.65
C PRO A 19 0.66 34.35 -4.91
N ASP A 20 0.04 35.28 -5.65
CA ASP A 20 -0.53 36.52 -5.11
C ASP A 20 -2.02 36.41 -4.71
N LEU A 21 -2.68 35.30 -5.05
CA LEU A 21 -4.09 35.10 -4.71
C LEU A 21 -4.26 34.80 -3.22
N LYS A 22 -5.31 35.38 -2.63
CA LYS A 22 -5.66 35.10 -1.23
C LYS A 22 -6.16 33.66 -1.12
N LEU A 23 -5.85 33.00 0.00
CA LEU A 23 -6.24 31.62 0.29
C LEU A 23 -7.72 31.31 0.01
N ARG A 24 -8.58 32.28 0.31
CA ARG A 24 -10.04 32.20 0.09
C ARG A 24 -10.40 32.15 -1.40
N GLU A 25 -9.66 32.83 -2.26
CA GLU A 25 -9.87 32.85 -3.72
C GLU A 25 -9.36 31.55 -4.35
N VAL A 26 -8.21 31.06 -3.89
CA VAL A 26 -7.70 29.72 -4.23
C VAL A 26 -8.73 28.64 -3.89
N GLY A 27 -9.36 28.73 -2.70
CA GLY A 27 -10.42 27.81 -2.30
C GLY A 27 -11.65 27.83 -3.21
N LYS A 28 -12.03 29.00 -3.75
CA LYS A 28 -13.13 29.11 -4.72
C LYS A 28 -12.80 28.45 -6.05
N ILE A 29 -11.57 28.63 -6.53
CA ILE A 29 -11.10 28.05 -7.80
C ILE A 29 -11.09 26.53 -7.70
N ILE A 30 -10.53 25.98 -6.62
CA ILE A 30 -10.45 24.52 -6.42
C ILE A 30 -11.84 23.90 -6.24
N GLY A 31 -12.75 24.58 -5.54
CA GLY A 31 -14.15 24.16 -5.46
C GLY A 31 -14.92 24.27 -6.78
N GLY A 32 -14.49 25.14 -7.69
CA GLY A 32 -14.99 25.21 -9.07
C GLY A 32 -14.52 24.02 -9.90
N ILE A 33 -13.20 23.82 -9.97
CA ILE A 33 -12.56 22.68 -10.65
C ILE A 33 -13.14 21.36 -10.12
N GLY A 34 -13.29 21.23 -8.81
CA GLY A 34 -13.90 20.06 -8.16
C GLY A 34 -15.31 19.72 -8.61
N ARG A 35 -16.12 20.73 -8.98
CA ARG A 35 -17.50 20.57 -9.44
C ARG A 35 -17.59 20.37 -10.95
N GLU A 36 -16.66 20.93 -11.71
CA GLU A 36 -16.58 20.83 -13.16
C GLU A 36 -15.91 19.53 -13.65
N LEU A 37 -15.14 18.86 -12.79
CA LEU A 37 -14.55 17.56 -13.09
C LEU A 37 -15.64 16.56 -13.49
N THR A 38 -15.49 15.98 -14.68
CA THR A 38 -16.43 15.00 -15.22
C THR A 38 -16.33 13.70 -14.43
N ASP A 39 -17.37 12.86 -14.51
CA ASP A 39 -17.36 11.57 -13.83
C ASP A 39 -16.23 10.65 -14.35
N GLU A 40 -15.80 10.83 -15.60
CA GLU A 40 -14.63 10.15 -16.19
C GLU A 40 -13.31 10.57 -15.53
N GLU A 41 -13.16 11.86 -15.22
CA GLU A 41 -11.96 12.35 -14.52
C GLU A 41 -11.96 11.88 -13.06
N LYS A 42 -13.11 11.93 -12.38
CA LYS A 42 -13.30 11.32 -11.05
C LYS A 42 -12.95 9.84 -11.06
N GLN A 43 -13.40 9.10 -12.08
CA GLN A 43 -13.09 7.68 -12.24
C GLN A 43 -11.59 7.46 -12.50
N ARG A 44 -10.95 8.31 -13.31
CA ARG A 44 -9.50 8.27 -13.50
C ARG A 44 -8.74 8.46 -12.17
N TYR A 45 -9.22 9.33 -11.29
CA TYR A 45 -8.64 9.51 -9.96
C TYR A 45 -8.84 8.28 -9.06
N LEU A 46 -10.02 7.67 -9.09
CA LEU A 46 -10.29 6.42 -8.38
C LEU A 46 -9.36 5.30 -8.86
N ASN A 47 -9.23 5.13 -10.17
CA ASN A 47 -8.38 4.11 -10.77
C ASN A 47 -6.89 4.33 -10.42
N LYS A 48 -6.40 5.58 -10.40
CA LYS A 48 -5.03 5.89 -9.96
C LYS A 48 -4.81 5.53 -8.49
N TYR A 49 -5.76 5.88 -7.62
CA TYR A 49 -5.68 5.54 -6.20
C TYR A 49 -5.69 4.04 -5.99
N GLU A 50 -6.53 3.31 -6.71
CA GLU A 50 -6.61 1.85 -6.63
C GLU A 50 -5.30 1.20 -7.12
N ALA A 51 -4.73 1.70 -8.23
CA ALA A 51 -3.42 1.25 -8.71
C ALA A 51 -2.29 1.51 -7.71
N GLU A 52 -2.23 2.71 -7.11
CA GLU A 52 -1.21 3.07 -6.11
C GLU A 52 -1.37 2.23 -4.83
N ASN A 53 -2.61 1.91 -4.43
CA ASN A 53 -2.89 1.04 -3.29
C ASN A 53 -2.48 -0.43 -3.56
N ILE A 54 -2.67 -0.92 -4.79
CA ILE A 54 -2.17 -2.23 -5.22
C ILE A 54 -0.64 -2.26 -5.17
N GLU A 55 0.03 -1.25 -5.73
CA GLU A 55 1.49 -1.15 -5.72
C GLU A 55 2.05 -1.08 -4.29
N GLN A 56 1.43 -0.28 -3.42
CA GLN A 56 1.80 -0.21 -2.01
C GLN A 56 1.58 -1.54 -1.29
N ASN A 57 0.49 -2.25 -1.59
CA ASN A 57 0.24 -3.57 -1.02
C ASN A 57 1.29 -4.60 -1.46
N GLU A 58 1.64 -4.61 -2.74
CA GLU A 58 2.70 -5.45 -3.29
C GLU A 58 4.07 -5.11 -2.70
N PHE A 59 4.39 -3.83 -2.54
CA PHE A 59 5.61 -3.39 -1.85
C PHE A 59 5.65 -3.85 -0.39
N MET A 60 4.53 -3.73 0.34
CA MET A 60 4.44 -4.19 1.73
C MET A 60 4.56 -5.71 1.85
N LYS A 61 3.97 -6.48 0.93
CA LYS A 61 4.17 -7.93 0.84
C LYS A 61 5.63 -8.27 0.57
N ALA A 62 6.26 -7.61 -0.40
CA ALA A 62 7.66 -7.83 -0.73
C ALA A 62 8.60 -7.48 0.43
N TYR A 63 8.33 -6.37 1.12
CA TYR A 63 9.05 -5.97 2.33
C TYR A 63 8.85 -7.00 3.45
N HIS A 64 7.61 -7.45 3.70
CA HIS A 64 7.32 -8.47 4.71
C HIS A 64 7.97 -9.83 4.39
N ASN A 65 7.95 -10.24 3.12
CA ASN A 65 8.55 -11.49 2.66
C ASN A 65 10.08 -11.46 2.71
N SER A 66 10.70 -10.31 2.43
CA SER A 66 12.16 -10.14 2.49
C SER A 66 12.68 -9.88 3.92
N SER A 67 11.90 -9.17 4.75
CA SER A 67 12.22 -8.87 6.15
C SER A 67 12.19 -10.10 7.05
N THR A 68 11.70 -11.24 6.58
CA THR A 68 11.47 -12.45 7.39
C THR A 68 12.47 -13.56 7.06
N SER A 69 13.72 -13.20 6.76
CA SER A 69 14.82 -14.15 6.48
C SER A 69 15.09 -15.18 7.59
N TYR A 70 14.58 -14.96 8.81
CA TYR A 70 14.66 -15.88 9.93
C TYR A 70 13.57 -16.96 9.94
N LEU A 71 12.42 -16.76 9.27
CA LEU A 71 11.34 -17.76 9.25
C LEU A 71 11.71 -19.06 8.50
N PRO A 72 12.45 -19.03 7.37
CA PRO A 72 12.93 -20.26 6.74
C PRO A 72 13.82 -21.09 7.66
N TYR A 73 14.65 -20.44 8.49
CA TYR A 73 15.50 -21.13 9.47
C TYR A 73 14.65 -21.76 10.59
N ILE A 74 13.67 -21.04 11.13
CA ILE A 74 12.75 -21.59 12.15
C ILE A 74 11.98 -22.79 11.60
N SER A 75 11.45 -22.69 10.37
CA SER A 75 10.69 -23.75 9.70
C SER A 75 11.53 -25.00 9.46
N GLN A 76 12.76 -24.85 8.97
CA GLN A 76 13.69 -25.96 8.79
C GLN A 76 14.06 -26.61 10.13
N LYS A 77 14.30 -25.81 11.18
CA LYS A 77 14.63 -26.33 12.51
C LYS A 77 13.47 -27.08 13.15
N SER A 78 12.23 -26.61 13.00
CA SER A 78 11.05 -27.33 13.49
C SER A 78 10.81 -28.63 12.72
N HIS A 79 11.02 -28.63 11.41
CA HIS A 79 10.85 -29.82 10.58
C HIS A 79 11.91 -30.88 10.92
N ALA A 80 13.18 -30.49 11.03
CA ALA A 80 14.25 -31.40 11.43
C ALA A 80 14.01 -32.02 12.81
N ARG A 81 13.44 -31.24 13.75
CA ARG A 81 13.07 -31.75 15.07
C ARG A 81 11.94 -32.79 15.00
N ALA A 82 10.91 -32.54 14.18
CA ALA A 82 9.80 -33.48 14.00
C ALA A 82 10.25 -34.80 13.37
N VAL A 83 11.16 -34.75 12.38
CA VAL A 83 11.72 -35.96 11.74
C VAL A 83 12.49 -36.82 12.76
N LEU A 84 13.31 -36.20 13.60
CA LEU A 84 14.05 -36.93 14.64
C LEU A 84 13.12 -37.57 15.68
N GLU A 85 12.01 -36.90 16.00
CA GLU A 85 11.01 -37.40 16.95
C GLU A 85 10.23 -38.58 16.33
N GLU A 86 9.85 -38.50 15.04
CA GLU A 86 9.26 -39.63 14.31
C GLU A 86 10.23 -40.82 14.16
N GLU A 87 11.50 -40.58 13.85
CA GLU A 87 12.52 -41.64 13.77
C GLU A 87 12.75 -42.31 15.14
N SER A 88 12.73 -41.53 16.23
CA SER A 88 12.83 -42.05 17.59
C SER A 88 11.63 -42.94 17.94
N LEU A 89 10.41 -42.49 17.65
CA LEU A 89 9.19 -43.25 17.90
C LEU A 89 9.12 -44.52 17.04
N PHE A 90 9.56 -44.43 15.78
CA PHE A 90 9.63 -45.57 14.88
C PHE A 90 10.63 -46.63 15.35
N ASN A 91 11.82 -46.22 15.81
CA ASN A 91 12.80 -47.14 16.38
C ASN A 91 12.34 -47.78 17.70
N GLU A 92 11.52 -47.09 18.48
CA GLU A 92 10.94 -47.63 19.72
C GLU A 92 9.79 -48.60 19.45
N LEU A 93 9.11 -48.51 18.30
CA LEU A 93 8.04 -49.44 17.89
C LEU A 93 8.55 -50.74 17.25
N ILE A 94 9.81 -50.77 16.79
CA ILE A 94 10.39 -51.91 16.06
C ILE A 94 11.35 -52.74 16.95
N ASN A 95 11.70 -52.23 18.14
CA ASN A 95 12.38 -52.99 19.20
C ASN A 95 11.37 -53.57 20.20
#